data_AF-A0A1V4SWG5-F1
#
_entry.id   AF-A0A1V4SWG5-F1
#
_cell.length_a   1.000
_cell.length_b   1.000
_cell.length_c   1.000
_cell.angle_alpha   90.00
_cell.angle_beta   90.00
_cell.angle_gamma   90.00
#
_symmetry.space_group_name_H-M   'P 1'
#
loop_
_entity.id
_entity.type
_entity.pdbx_description
1 polymer ?
#
loop_
_entity_poly.entity_id
_entity_poly.type
_entity_poly.pdbx_seq_one_letter_code
_entity_poly.pdbx_strand_id
1 'polypeptide(L)' 'MGLKLMTGLATGAVVGAAVGMVILPQLDRKTQKKMRKAGRVIISAAEDTFDTIASAMK' A
#
# COMPACT_ATOMS: atom_id res chain seq x y z
N MET A 1 -18.64 10.44 -6.87
CA MET A 1 -17.19 10.74 -6.95
C MET A 1 -16.35 9.69 -6.21
N GLY A 2 -16.75 9.20 -5.03
CA GLY A 2 -16.01 8.20 -4.26
C GLY A 2 -15.78 6.83 -4.93
N LEU A 3 -16.72 6.32 -5.71
CA LEU A 3 -16.58 4.99 -6.36
C LEU A 3 -15.37 4.93 -7.31
N LYS A 4 -15.16 5.97 -8.14
CA LYS A 4 -14.02 6.07 -9.07
C LYS A 4 -12.68 6.13 -8.35
N LEU A 5 -12.62 6.82 -7.20
CA LEU A 5 -11.41 6.89 -6.37
C LEU A 5 -11.11 5.54 -5.71
N MET A 6 -12.13 4.86 -5.19
CA MET A 6 -11.97 3.52 -4.61
C MET A 6 -11.55 2.50 -5.67
N THR A 7 -12.11 2.55 -6.88
CA THR A 7 -11.69 1.68 -7.98
C THR A 7 -10.24 1.97 -8.38
N GLY A 8 -9.84 3.24 -8.51
CA GLY A 8 -8.46 3.61 -8.84
C GLY A 8 -7.44 3.15 -7.78
N LEU A 9 -7.75 3.33 -6.50
CA LEU A 9 -6.93 2.84 -5.39
C LEU A 9 -6.84 1.32 -5.38
N ALA A 10 -7.96 0.61 -5.56
CA ALA A 10 -8.00 -0.84 -5.61
C ALA A 10 -7.18 -1.39 -6.79
N THR A 11 -7.32 -0.80 -7.98
CA THR A 11 -6.51 -1.19 -9.15
C THR A 11 -5.03 -0.95 -8.90
N GLY A 12 -4.65 0.21 -8.34
CA GLY A 12 -3.25 0.51 -8.01
C GLY A 12 -2.66 -0.46 -6.98
N ALA A 13 -3.43 -0.81 -5.95
CA ALA A 13 -3.02 -1.77 -4.93
C ALA A 13 -2.82 -3.18 -5.52
N VAL A 14 -3.72 -3.64 -6.38
CA VAL A 14 -3.60 -4.95 -7.05
C VAL A 14 -2.37 -5.01 -7.95
N VAL A 15 -2.14 -3.97 -8.77
CA VAL A 15 -0.96 -3.90 -9.65
C VAL A 15 0.33 -3.84 -8.82
N GLY A 16 0.37 -3.00 -7.78
CA GLY A 16 1.52 -2.91 -6.88
C GLY A 16 1.82 -4.22 -6.15
N ALA A 17 0.78 -4.93 -5.70
CA ALA A 17 0.92 -6.24 -5.06
C ALA A 17 1.43 -7.31 -6.03
N ALA A 18 0.93 -7.33 -7.27
CA ALA A 18 1.39 -8.27 -8.30
C ALA A 18 2.88 -8.06 -8.63
N VAL A 19 3.30 -6.80 -8.85
CA VAL A 19 4.72 -6.46 -9.07
C VAL A 19 5.56 -6.86 -7.86
N GLY A 20 5.07 -6.58 -6.64
CA GLY A 20 5.71 -7.00 -5.40
C GLY A 20 5.89 -8.52 -5.34
N MET A 21 4.87 -9.31 -5.67
CA MET A 21 4.91 -10.78 -5.64
C MET A 21 5.87 -11.39 -6.67
N VAL A 22 6.11 -10.73 -7.81
CA VAL A 22 7.07 -11.19 -8.82
C VAL A 22 8.52 -10.92 -8.39
N ILE A 23 8.77 -9.79 -7.71
CA ILE A 23 10.13 -9.34 -7.36
C ILE A 23 10.55 -9.84 -5.95
N LEU A 24 9.61 -9.92 -5.00
CA LEU A 24 9.84 -10.42 -3.63
C LEU A 24 10.62 -11.75 -3.54
N PRO A 25 10.29 -12.81 -4.30
CA PRO A 25 10.97 -14.10 -4.19
C PRO A 25 12.42 -14.08 -4.70
N GLN A 26 12.78 -13.13 -5.57
CA GLN A 26 14.14 -12.96 -6.11
C GLN A 26 15.04 -12.12 -5.20
N LEU A 27 14.47 -11.50 -4.17
CA LEU A 27 15.19 -10.72 -3.19
C LEU A 27 15.67 -11.60 -2.02
N ASP A 28 16.88 -11.30 -1.52
CA ASP A 28 17.42 -11.93 -0.32
C ASP A 28 16.45 -11.88 0.88
N ARG A 29 16.51 -12.90 1.74
CA ARG A 29 15.68 -12.99 2.96
C ARG A 29 15.78 -11.74 3.85
N LYS A 30 16.95 -11.10 3.91
CA LYS A 30 17.16 -9.84 4.64
C LYS A 30 16.36 -8.69 4.01
N THR A 31 16.35 -8.61 2.69
CA THR A 31 15.64 -7.56 1.94
C THR A 31 14.12 -7.79 1.97
N GLN A 32 13.66 -9.04 1.89
CA GLN A 32 12.25 -9.38 2.12
C GLN A 32 11.77 -8.95 3.52
N LYS A 33 12.58 -9.18 4.56
CA LYS A 33 12.25 -8.77 5.93
C LYS A 33 12.18 -7.25 6.06
N LYS A 34 13.09 -6.53 5.41
CA LYS A 34 13.06 -5.05 5.34
C LYS A 34 11.84 -4.54 4.57
N MET A 35 11.52 -5.12 3.41
CA MET A 35 10.32 -4.78 2.65
C MET A 35 9.03 -4.99 3.43
N ARG A 36 8.90 -6.12 4.16
CA ARG A 36 7.75 -6.36 5.03
C ARG A 36 7.64 -5.33 6.16
N LYS A 37 8.77 -4.93 6.74
CA LYS A 37 8.81 -3.89 7.78
C LYS A 37 8.44 -2.52 7.20
N ALA A 38 8.99 -2.17 6.04
CA ALA A 38 8.67 -0.94 5.33
C ALA A 38 7.18 -0.90 4.93
N GLY A 39 6.63 -1.99 4.40
CA GLY A 39 5.22 -2.10 4.07
C GLY A 39 4.30 -1.85 5.28
N ARG A 40 4.62 -2.41 6.45
CA ARG A 40 3.85 -2.11 7.68
C ARG A 40 3.92 -0.63 8.08
N VAL A 41 5.09 -0.01 7.96
CA VAL A 41 5.25 1.43 8.25
C VAL A 41 4.45 2.28 7.25
N ILE A 42 4.49 1.92 5.96
CA ILE A 42 3.74 2.63 4.91
C ILE A 42 2.24 2.49 5.13
N ILE A 43 1.74 1.30 5.49
CA ILE A 43 0.31 1.08 5.78
C ILE A 43 -0.12 1.91 6.98
N SER A 44 0.65 1.88 8.08
CA SER A 44 0.33 2.67 9.27
C SER A 44 0.31 4.17 8.97
N ALA A 45 1.30 4.66 8.23
CA ALA A 45 1.34 6.08 7.82
C ALA A 45 0.22 6.44 6.84
N ALA A 46 -0.17 5.51 5.97
CA ALA A 46 -1.30 5.69 5.07
C ALA A 46 -2.61 5.75 5.86
N GLU A 47 -2.82 4.90 6.87
CA GLU A 47 -3.98 4.95 7.76
C GLU A 47 -4.10 6.31 8.45
N ASP A 48 -3.02 6.82 9.06
CA ASP A 48 -3.01 8.15 9.69
C ASP A 48 -3.38 9.28 8.71
N THR A 49 -2.86 9.17 7.47
CA THR A 49 -3.11 10.14 6.40
C THR A 49 -4.54 10.04 5.86
N PHE A 50 -5.05 8.82 5.67
CA PHE A 50 -6.41 8.57 5.21
C PHE A 50 -7.44 9.02 6.24
N ASP A 51 -7.20 8.79 7.54
CA ASP A 51 -8.07 9.28 8.61
C ASP A 51 -8.11 10.81 8.64
N THR A 52 -6.97 11.47 8.43
CA THR A 52 -6.90 12.93 8.33
C THR A 52 -7.67 13.46 7.12
N ILE A 53 -7.47 12.87 5.93
CA ILE A 53 -8.15 13.26 4.69
C ILE A 53 -9.66 12.95 4.78
N ALA A 54 -10.05 11.82 5.34
CA ALA A 54 -11.43 11.43 5.53
C ALA A 54 -12.14 12.35 6.53
N SER A 55 -11.45 12.75 7.60
CA SER A 55 -11.94 13.73 8.58
C SER A 55 -12.10 15.12 7.96
N ALA A 56 -11.16 15.55 7.10
CA ALA A 56 -11.24 16.83 6.39
C ALA A 56 -12.31 16.87 5.28
N MET A 57 -12.75 15.71 4.79
CA MET A 57 -13.86 15.58 3.83
C MET A 57 -15.23 15.42 4.49
N LYS A 58 -15.31 15.35 5.82
CA LYS A 58 -16.57 15.28 6.58
C LYS A 58 -17.17 16.68 6.77
#